data_AF-A0A8T2CBM8-F1
#
_entry.id   AF-A0A8T2CBM8-F1
#
_cell.length_a   1.000
_cell.length_b   1.000
_cell.length_c   1.000
_cell.angle_alpha   90.00
_cell.angle_beta   90.00
_cell.angle_gamma   90.00
#
_symmetry.space_group_name_H-M   'P 1'
#
loop_
_entity.id
_entity.type
_entity.pdbx_description
1 polymer ?
#
loop_
_entity_poly.entity_id
_entity_poly.type
_entity_poly.pdbx_seq_one_letter_code
_entity_poly.pdbx_strand_id
1 'polypeptide(L)'
;MYSSLAAAKAAVISVDEEIASQGLPLGICPLVFVFTGTGNVSLGAQEIFKLLPHTFVEPSNLPELFAKDKRISQNGKSTKRVYQLYGCIITSPRIFKVITT
;
A
#
# COMPACT_ATOMS: atom_id res chain seq x y z
N MET A 1 1.11 -8.04 -21.05
CA MET A 1 0.53 -9.26 -20.42
C MET A 1 1.70 -10.14 -20.00
N TYR A 2 1.69 -10.73 -18.81
CA TYR A 2 2.78 -11.60 -18.35
C TYR A 2 2.57 -13.03 -18.85
N SER A 3 3.64 -13.69 -19.30
CA SER A 3 3.59 -15.05 -19.87
C SER A 3 3.41 -16.16 -18.83
N SER A 4 3.66 -15.88 -17.56
CA SER A 4 3.49 -16.82 -16.45
C SER A 4 3.32 -16.08 -15.13
N LEU A 5 2.89 -16.81 -14.09
CA LEU A 5 2.85 -16.28 -12.73
C LEU A 5 4.26 -15.89 -12.24
N ALA A 6 5.28 -16.66 -12.58
CA ALA A 6 6.66 -16.33 -12.23
C ALA A 6 7.10 -15.01 -12.88
N ALA A 7 6.79 -14.80 -14.16
CA ALA A 7 7.07 -13.55 -14.86
C ALA A 7 6.32 -12.35 -14.24
N ALA A 8 5.06 -12.55 -13.86
CA ALA A 8 4.29 -11.51 -13.16
C ALA A 8 4.89 -11.16 -11.80
N LYS A 9 5.27 -12.15 -10.99
CA LYS A 9 5.90 -11.93 -9.68
C LYS A 9 7.26 -11.23 -9.82
N ALA A 10 8.09 -11.65 -10.78
CA ALA A 10 9.38 -11.02 -11.03
C ALA A 10 9.25 -9.53 -11.40
N ALA A 11 8.25 -9.19 -12.22
CA ALA A 11 7.99 -7.80 -12.56
C ALA A 11 7.57 -6.96 -11.34
N VAL A 12 6.77 -7.53 -10.45
CA VAL A 12 6.37 -6.83 -9.20
C VAL A 12 7.55 -6.68 -8.24
N ILE A 13 8.45 -7.67 -8.17
CA ILE A 13 9.69 -7.56 -7.37
C ILE A 13 10.61 -6.46 -7.94
N SER A 14 10.72 -6.33 -9.26
CA SER A 14 11.46 -5.22 -9.86
C SER A 14 10.90 -3.85 -9.46
N VAL A 15 9.57 -3.75 -9.31
CA VAL A 15 8.91 -2.53 -8.83
C VAL A 15 9.14 -2.34 -7.33
N ASP A 16 9.19 -3.41 -6.53
CA ASP A 16 9.56 -3.34 -5.11
C ASP A 16 10.95 -2.73 -4.92
N GLU A 17 11.95 -3.18 -5.67
CA GLU A 17 13.31 -2.64 -5.64
C GLU A 17 13.35 -1.16 -6.04
N GLU A 18 12.56 -0.76 -7.04
CA GLU A 18 12.45 0.64 -7.46
C GLU A 18 11.80 1.50 -6.37
N ILE A 19 10.70 1.05 -5.77
CA ILE A 19 10.02 1.78 -4.70
C ILE A 19 10.89 1.83 -3.44
N ALA A 20 11.58 0.76 -3.09
CA ALA A 20 12.49 0.71 -1.94
C ALA A 20 13.70 1.62 -2.15
N SER A 21 14.21 1.71 -3.38
CA SER A 21 15.37 2.54 -3.70
C SER A 21 15.02 4.01 -3.91
N GLN A 22 13.95 4.34 -4.64
CA GLN A 22 13.61 5.73 -5.01
C GLN A 22 12.49 6.33 -4.16
N GLY A 23 11.72 5.51 -3.45
CA GLY A 23 10.48 5.93 -2.81
C GLY A 23 9.34 6.10 -3.83
N LEU A 24 8.18 6.51 -3.33
CA LEU A 24 7.06 6.92 -4.18
C LEU A 24 7.07 8.45 -4.35
N PRO A 25 6.56 8.99 -5.48
CA PRO A 25 6.34 10.41 -5.63
C PRO A 25 5.49 10.97 -4.49
N LEU A 26 5.87 12.14 -3.96
CA LEU A 26 5.18 12.75 -2.82
C LEU A 26 3.69 13.03 -3.10
N GLY A 27 3.34 13.37 -4.35
CA GLY A 27 1.96 13.67 -4.75
C GLY A 27 0.98 12.49 -4.69
N ILE A 28 1.47 11.25 -4.52
CA ILE A 28 0.63 10.06 -4.37
C ILE A 28 0.73 9.44 -2.97
N CYS A 29 1.52 10.04 -2.08
CA CYS A 29 1.69 9.56 -0.71
C CYS A 29 0.65 10.21 0.23
N PRO A 30 0.12 9.47 1.23
CA PRO A 30 0.26 8.02 1.41
C PRO A 30 -0.61 7.24 0.40
N LEU A 31 -0.06 6.15 -0.16
CA LEU A 31 -0.76 5.27 -1.09
C LEU A 31 -1.32 4.06 -0.33
N VAL A 32 -2.63 3.85 -0.39
CA VAL A 32 -3.31 2.76 0.34
C VAL A 32 -4.02 1.81 -0.62
N PHE A 33 -3.73 0.53 -0.51
CA PHE A 33 -4.43 -0.56 -1.20
C PHE A 33 -5.42 -1.21 -0.25
N VAL A 34 -6.70 -1.28 -0.65
CA VAL A 34 -7.76 -1.86 0.18
C VAL A 34 -8.30 -3.13 -0.47
N PHE A 35 -8.25 -4.23 0.27
CA PHE A 35 -8.81 -5.53 -0.12
C PHE A 35 -10.10 -5.77 0.65
N THR A 36 -11.25 -5.73 -0.02
CA THR A 36 -12.58 -5.81 0.62
C THR A 36 -13.24 -7.20 0.52
N GLY A 37 -12.55 -8.19 -0.04
CA GLY A 37 -13.08 -9.54 -0.25
C GLY A 37 -12.24 -10.62 0.42
N THR A 38 -12.86 -11.78 0.66
CA THR A 38 -12.21 -12.99 1.20
C THR A 38 -12.13 -14.14 0.18
N GLY A 39 -12.64 -13.94 -1.04
CA GLY A 39 -12.58 -14.94 -2.10
C GLY A 39 -11.20 -15.07 -2.74
N ASN A 40 -11.02 -16.10 -3.57
CA ASN A 40 -9.75 -16.46 -4.21
C ASN A 40 -9.09 -15.32 -5.00
N VAL A 41 -9.88 -14.44 -5.64
CA VAL A 41 -9.35 -13.28 -6.37
C VAL A 41 -8.69 -12.28 -5.42
N SER A 42 -9.33 -11.98 -4.29
CA SER A 42 -8.78 -11.06 -3.28
C SER A 42 -7.53 -11.66 -2.65
N LEU A 43 -7.53 -12.96 -2.37
CA LEU A 43 -6.35 -13.67 -1.85
C LEU A 43 -5.17 -13.61 -2.84
N GLY A 44 -5.41 -13.89 -4.12
CA GLY A 44 -4.38 -13.77 -5.15
C GLY A 44 -3.84 -12.34 -5.30
N ALA A 45 -4.71 -11.33 -5.21
CA ALA A 45 -4.29 -9.93 -5.24
C ALA A 45 -3.43 -9.56 -4.01
N GLN A 46 -3.81 -10.06 -2.82
CA GLN A 46 -3.02 -9.89 -1.60
C GLN A 46 -1.67 -10.60 -1.68
N GLU A 47 -1.60 -11.79 -2.29
CA GLU A 47 -0.34 -12.51 -2.51
C GLU A 47 0.63 -11.74 -3.40
N ILE A 48 0.13 -11.12 -4.46
CA ILE A 48 0.95 -10.26 -5.33
C ILE A 48 1.36 -8.98 -4.60
N PHE A 49 0.43 -8.34 -3.88
CA PHE A 49 0.72 -7.13 -3.11
C PHE A 49 1.77 -7.34 -2.02
N LYS A 50 1.82 -8.55 -1.43
CA LYS A 50 2.83 -8.90 -0.42
C LYS A 50 4.27 -8.82 -0.92
N LEU A 51 4.48 -8.80 -2.23
CA LEU A 51 5.81 -8.65 -2.85
C LEU A 51 6.30 -7.20 -2.88
N LEU A 52 5.44 -6.23 -2.61
CA LEU A 52 5.77 -4.80 -2.59
C LEU A 52 6.20 -4.35 -1.18
N PRO A 53 6.87 -3.20 -1.04
CA PRO A 53 7.37 -2.75 0.24
C PRO A 53 6.24 -1.98 0.93
N HIS A 54 5.38 -2.71 1.65
CA HIS A 54 4.14 -2.19 2.22
C HIS A 54 4.06 -2.43 3.73
N THR A 55 3.16 -1.70 4.39
CA THR A 55 2.76 -1.98 5.78
C THR A 55 1.26 -2.23 5.84
N PHE A 56 0.85 -3.36 6.42
CA PHE A 56 -0.57 -3.58 6.70
C PHE A 56 -1.03 -2.73 7.87
N VAL A 57 -2.17 -2.08 7.70
CA VAL A 57 -2.80 -1.21 8.70
C VAL A 57 -4.24 -1.61 8.92
N GLU A 58 -4.67 -1.50 10.17
CA GLU A 58 -6.07 -1.66 10.52
C GLU A 58 -6.90 -0.52 9.91
N PRO A 59 -8.14 -0.78 9.46
CA PRO A 59 -8.98 0.25 8.85
C PRO A 59 -9.19 1.46 9.76
N SER A 60 -9.22 1.27 11.07
CA SER A 60 -9.36 2.35 12.06
C SER A 60 -8.18 3.33 12.07
N ASN A 61 -7.01 2.90 11.60
CA ASN A 61 -5.78 3.72 11.61
C ASN A 61 -5.59 4.50 10.31
N LEU A 62 -6.41 4.25 9.28
CA LEU A 62 -6.31 4.93 7.98
C LEU A 62 -6.39 6.48 8.09
N PRO A 63 -7.30 7.08 8.87
CA PRO A 63 -7.38 8.54 8.98
C PRO A 63 -6.09 9.19 9.51
N GLU A 64 -5.37 8.49 10.40
CA GLU A 64 -4.13 9.00 10.99
C GLU A 64 -2.97 9.06 9.99
N LEU A 65 -2.99 8.23 8.94
CA LEU A 65 -1.95 8.21 7.92
C LEU A 65 -1.92 9.52 7.14
N PHE A 66 -3.09 10.03 6.74
CA PHE A 66 -3.22 11.28 5.99
C PHE A 66 -2.96 12.52 6.86
N ALA A 67 -3.17 12.42 8.18
CA ALA A 67 -2.84 13.51 9.11
C ALA A 67 -1.32 13.67 9.33
N LYS A 68 -0.55 12.57 9.24
CA LYS A 68 0.91 12.58 9.42
C LYS A 68 1.66 13.20 8.23
N ASP A 69 1.15 13.06 7.01
CA ASP A 69 1.80 13.60 5.81
C ASP A 69 1.95 15.13 5.85
N LYS A 70 0.96 15.84 6.42
CA LYS A 70 1.03 17.29 6.64
C LYS A 70 2.19 17.74 7.56
N ARG A 71 2.67 16.87 8.46
CA ARG A 71 3.77 17.20 9.39
C ARG A 71 5.15 17.00 8.76
N ILE A 72 5.29 16.06 7.83
CA ILE A 72 6.56 15.78 7.13
C ILE A 72 6.94 16.96 6.21
N SER A 73 5.95 17.66 5.65
CA SER A 73 6.18 18.87 4.84
C SER A 73 6.68 20.09 5.63
N GLN A 74 6.57 20.13 6.97
CA GLN A 74 6.90 21.33 7.76
C GLN A 74 8.23 21.27 8.54
N ASN A 75 8.85 20.10 8.66
CA ASN A 75 10.10 19.98 9.44
C ASN A 75 11.15 19.23 8.61
N GLY A 76 12.14 19.98 8.11
CA GLY A 76 13.15 19.48 7.20
C GLY A 76 13.96 18.29 7.73
N LYS A 77 14.41 17.47 6.77
CA LYS A 77 15.39 16.36 6.87
C LYS A 77 14.96 15.13 7.69
N SER A 78 14.28 14.20 7.01
CA SER A 78 14.55 12.77 7.21
C SER A 78 15.27 12.24 5.96
N THR A 79 16.52 11.81 6.12
CA THR A 79 17.33 11.15 5.07
C THR A 79 16.90 9.72 4.81
N LYS A 80 15.84 9.24 5.46
CA LYS A 80 15.26 7.91 5.24
C LYS A 80 14.26 8.01 4.09
N ARG A 81 14.56 7.37 2.95
CA ARG A 81 13.62 7.26 1.83
C ARG A 81 12.40 6.47 2.33
N VAL A 82 11.31 7.17 2.65
CA VAL A 82 10.09 6.56 3.19
C VAL A 82 9.14 6.28 2.04
N TYR A 83 8.88 5.00 1.75
CA TYR A 83 7.76 4.60 0.91
C TYR A 83 6.51 4.52 1.80
N GLN A 84 5.57 5.45 1.61
CA GLN A 84 4.30 5.49 2.35
C GLN A 84 3.25 4.60 1.67
N LEU A 85 3.58 3.31 1.49
CA LEU A 85 2.72 2.32 0.86
C LEU A 85 2.06 1.43 1.93
N TYR A 86 0.73 1.39 1.92
CA TYR A 86 -0.05 0.69 2.94
C TYR A 86 -1.04 -0.30 2.32
N GLY A 87 -1.26 -1.41 3.02
CA GLY A 87 -2.31 -2.37 2.72
C GLY A 87 -3.36 -2.38 3.81
N CYS A 88 -4.63 -2.55 3.46
CA CYS A 88 -5.72 -2.70 4.41
C CYS A 88 -6.65 -3.82 3.94
N ILE A 89 -7.01 -4.74 4.84
CA ILE A 89 -7.95 -5.82 4.53
C ILE A 89 -9.24 -5.57 5.32
N ILE A 90 -10.36 -5.50 4.63
CA ILE A 90 -11.67 -5.25 5.23
C ILE A 90 -12.55 -6.48 5.03
N THR A 91 -13.05 -7.04 6.13
CA THR A 91 -14.03 -8.13 6.13
C THR A 91 -15.45 -7.60 6.44
N SER A 92 -16.46 -8.36 6.03
CA SER A 92 -17.74 -7.84 5.51
C SER A 92 -18.78 -7.19 6.47
N PRO A 93 -18.62 -6.99 7.78
CA PRO A 93 -19.52 -6.05 8.48
C PRO A 93 -19.02 -4.59 8.46
N ARG A 94 -17.79 -4.30 8.00
CA ARG A 94 -17.16 -2.95 8.15
C ARG A 94 -16.88 -2.17 6.86
N ILE A 95 -17.27 -2.68 5.68
CA ILE A 95 -17.01 -2.03 4.38
C ILE A 95 -17.59 -0.60 4.27
N PHE A 96 -18.82 -0.38 4.76
CA PHE A 96 -19.50 0.92 4.61
C PHE A 96 -18.89 2.05 5.44
N LYS A 97 -18.13 1.75 6.50
CA LYS A 97 -17.61 2.80 7.39
C LYS A 97 -16.28 3.38 6.91
N VAL A 98 -15.51 2.63 6.13
CA VAL A 98 -14.15 3.01 5.71
C VAL A 98 -14.12 3.87 4.45
N ILE A 99 -15.10 3.73 3.56
CA ILE A 99 -15.15 4.45 2.27
C ILE A 99 -15.80 5.84 2.42
N THR A 100 -16.54 6.07 3.51
CA THR A 100 -17.42 7.24 3.69
C THR A 100 -16.87 8.31 4.65
N THR A 101 -15.62 8.18 5.10
CA THR A 101 -14.95 9.14 6.00
C THR A 101 -13.73 9.72 5.32
#